data_AF-A0A940B7U0-F1
#
_entry.id   AF-A0A940B7U0-F1
#
_cell.length_a   1.000
_cell.length_b   1.000
_cell.length_c   1.000
_cell.angle_alpha   90.00
_cell.angle_beta   90.00
_cell.angle_gamma   90.00
#
_symmetry.space_group_name_H-M   'P 1'
#
loop_
_entity.id
_entity.type
_entity.pdbx_description
1 polymer ?
#
loop_
_entity_poly.entity_id
_entity_poly.type
_entity_poly.pdbx_seq_one_letter_code
_entity_poly.pdbx_strand_id
1 'polypeptide(L)'
;MKLLQSFQVKFLALISSLIIVVVICLSFYAIKKMTRTSSAVYQSQATQVVRAAQGVIDGDIFQRYAKSLDPNDFDYIETCRKLLKIRYEQHCTYLYTMVLKDDKTGVFIADGSDEPDGDQFSPLGSEEDISDYGEDLLTCYKTAQAITGDLV
;
A
#
# COMPACT_ATOMS: atom_id res chain seq x y z
N MET A 1 16.11 20.10 51.75
CA MET A 1 14.71 20.14 51.26
C MET A 1 13.95 21.47 51.50
N LYS A 2 14.61 22.63 51.70
CA LYS A 2 13.91 23.93 51.87
C LYS A 2 13.66 24.72 50.56
N LEU A 3 14.35 24.38 49.48
CA LEU A 3 14.20 25.05 48.17
C LEU A 3 12.85 24.75 47.48
N LEU A 4 12.26 23.58 47.73
CA LEU A 4 10.97 23.14 47.15
C LEU A 4 9.76 23.90 47.71
N GLN A 5 9.91 24.66 48.79
CA GLN A 5 8.83 25.44 49.40
C GLN A 5 8.78 26.90 48.94
N SER A 6 9.78 27.37 48.18
CA SER A 6 9.76 28.72 47.61
C SER A 6 8.64 28.86 46.59
N PHE A 7 7.85 29.94 46.71
CA PHE A 7 6.77 30.28 45.79
C PHE A 7 7.26 30.34 44.33
N GLN A 8 8.50 30.80 44.11
CA GLN A 8 9.14 30.87 42.81
C GLN A 8 9.33 29.49 42.16
N VAL A 9 9.69 28.48 42.95
CA VAL A 9 9.91 27.11 42.45
C VAL A 9 8.58 26.45 42.10
N LYS A 10 7.52 26.67 42.89
CA LYS A 10 6.17 26.18 42.60
C LYS A 10 5.58 26.82 41.34
N PHE A 11 5.77 28.12 41.18
CA PHE A 11 5.32 28.85 40.00
C PHE A 11 6.06 28.36 38.74
N LEU A 12 7.38 28.21 38.81
CA LEU A 12 8.18 27.67 37.70
C LEU A 12 7.75 26.24 37.34
N ALA A 13 7.49 25.38 38.33
CA ALA A 13 7.01 24.02 38.10
C ALA A 13 5.63 23.99 37.43
N LEU A 14 4.71 24.89 37.81
CA LEU A 14 3.39 25.01 37.19
C LEU A 14 3.46 25.49 35.73
N ILE A 15 4.29 26.48 35.43
CA ILE A 15 4.46 26.97 34.06
C ILE A 15 5.11 25.89 33.20
N SER A 16 6.15 25.23 33.70
CA SER A 16 6.80 24.13 32.99
C SER A 16 5.83 22.97 32.73
N SER A 17 4.97 22.60 33.68
CA SER A 17 3.97 21.55 33.46
C SER A 17 2.94 21.97 32.41
N LEU A 18 2.51 23.23 32.41
CA LEU A 18 1.58 23.75 31.39
C LEU A 18 2.21 23.74 29.99
N ILE A 19 3.50 24.10 29.87
CA ILE A 19 4.24 24.01 28.61
C ILE A 19 4.30 22.56 28.14
N ILE A 20 4.60 21.61 29.02
CA ILE A 20 4.64 20.18 28.69
C ILE A 20 3.28 19.71 28.16
N VAL A 21 2.18 20.08 28.82
CA VAL A 21 0.83 19.72 28.38
C VAL A 21 0.54 20.28 26.98
N VAL A 22 0.87 21.55 26.73
CA VAL A 22 0.68 22.18 25.41
C VAL A 22 1.49 21.45 24.34
N VAL A 23 2.75 21.11 24.61
CA VAL A 23 3.61 20.36 23.68
C VAL A 23 3.01 18.99 23.37
N ILE A 24 2.48 18.29 24.37
CA ILE A 24 1.81 16.99 24.18
C ILE A 24 0.58 17.16 23.29
N CYS A 25 -0.30 18.12 23.59
CA CYS A 25 -1.50 18.36 22.79
C CYS A 25 -1.17 18.73 21.33
N LEU A 26 -0.19 19.60 21.12
CA LEU A 26 0.27 19.99 19.78
C LEU A 26 0.86 18.80 19.03
N SER A 27 1.65 17.96 19.70
CA SER A 27 2.20 16.74 19.11
C SER A 27 1.10 15.77 18.67
N PHE A 28 0.09 15.52 19.53
CA PHE A 28 -1.06 14.68 19.17
C PHE A 28 -1.83 15.23 17.97
N TYR A 29 -2.08 16.54 17.94
CA TYR A 29 -2.75 17.19 16.82
C TYR A 29 -1.93 17.09 15.53
N ALA A 30 -0.62 17.33 15.61
CA ALA A 30 0.29 17.25 14.47
C ALA A 30 0.34 15.83 13.89
N ILE A 31 0.47 14.80 14.74
CA ILE A 31 0.48 13.39 14.32
C ILE A 31 -0.82 13.06 13.60
N LYS A 32 -1.99 13.33 14.21
CA LYS A 32 -3.29 13.05 13.57
C LYS A 32 -3.43 13.72 12.21
N LYS A 33 -3.03 14.98 12.10
CA LYS A 33 -3.10 15.73 10.84
C LYS A 33 -2.12 15.18 9.80
N MET A 34 -0.91 14.86 10.21
CA MET A 34 0.13 14.30 9.34
C MET A 34 -0.31 12.95 8.79
N THR A 35 -0.74 12.02 9.65
CA THR A 35 -1.20 10.69 9.23
C THR A 35 -2.35 10.78 8.22
N ARG A 36 -3.35 11.64 8.48
CA ARG A 36 -4.46 11.85 7.55
C ARG A 36 -4.02 12.42 6.20
N THR A 37 -3.10 13.39 6.23
CA THR A 37 -2.62 14.04 5.00
C THR A 37 -1.77 13.06 4.18
N SER A 38 -0.85 12.35 4.83
CA SER A 38 -0.03 11.32 4.19
C SER A 38 -0.90 10.21 3.59
N SER A 39 -1.91 9.72 4.33
CA SER A 39 -2.85 8.72 3.82
C SER A 39 -3.55 9.20 2.56
N ALA A 40 -4.08 10.42 2.55
CA ALA A 40 -4.75 10.99 1.37
C ALA A 40 -3.81 11.12 0.16
N VAL A 41 -2.55 11.50 0.39
CA VAL A 41 -1.54 11.62 -0.67
C VAL A 41 -1.19 10.24 -1.24
N TYR A 42 -0.89 9.27 -0.38
CA TYR A 42 -0.58 7.90 -0.82
C TYR A 42 -1.76 7.23 -1.52
N GLN A 43 -2.98 7.40 -1.02
CA GLN A 43 -4.19 6.92 -1.69
C GLN A 43 -4.36 7.54 -3.08
N SER A 44 -4.12 8.84 -3.22
CA SER A 44 -4.19 9.52 -4.52
C SER A 44 -3.14 8.99 -5.50
N GLN A 45 -1.91 8.74 -5.03
CA GLN A 45 -0.85 8.15 -5.86
C GLN A 45 -1.17 6.70 -6.24
N ALA A 46 -1.57 5.87 -5.27
CA ALA A 46 -1.95 4.49 -5.51
C ALA A 46 -3.10 4.38 -6.52
N THR A 47 -4.10 5.26 -6.41
CA THR A 47 -5.23 5.31 -7.37
C THR A 47 -4.76 5.64 -8.78
N GLN A 48 -3.77 6.53 -8.94
CA GLN A 48 -3.21 6.85 -10.25
C GLN A 48 -2.46 5.66 -10.86
N VAL A 49 -1.67 4.94 -10.05
CA VAL A 49 -0.98 3.71 -10.48
C VAL A 49 -2.00 2.66 -10.95
N VAL A 50 -3.03 2.39 -10.15
CA VAL A 50 -4.08 1.41 -10.48
C VAL A 50 -4.81 1.81 -11.77
N ARG A 51 -5.14 3.09 -11.95
CA ARG A 51 -5.78 3.57 -13.20
C ARG A 51 -4.88 3.40 -14.42
N ALA A 52 -3.59 3.67 -14.29
CA ALA A 52 -2.64 3.43 -15.36
C ALA A 52 -2.56 1.95 -15.73
N ALA A 53 -2.51 1.06 -14.72
CA ALA A 53 -2.51 -0.39 -14.91
C ALA A 53 -3.80 -0.88 -15.58
N GLN A 54 -4.97 -0.39 -15.13
CA GLN A 54 -6.27 -0.69 -15.75
C GLN A 54 -6.32 -0.29 -17.23
N GLY A 55 -5.62 0.78 -17.63
CA GLY A 55 -5.57 1.23 -19.02
C GLY A 55 -4.76 0.31 -19.95
N VAL A 56 -3.92 -0.57 -19.40
CA VAL A 56 -3.06 -1.47 -20.19
C VAL A 56 -3.44 -2.94 -20.09
N ILE A 57 -4.21 -3.33 -19.07
CA ILE A 57 -4.70 -4.70 -18.89
C ILE A 57 -6.00 -4.87 -19.67
N ASP A 58 -5.96 -5.70 -20.72
CA ASP A 58 -7.16 -6.17 -21.41
C ASP A 58 -7.76 -7.37 -20.65
N GLY A 59 -9.02 -7.25 -20.21
CA GLY A 59 -9.67 -8.26 -19.38
C GLY A 59 -9.90 -9.61 -20.07
N ASP A 60 -10.13 -9.63 -21.39
CA ASP A 60 -10.36 -10.87 -22.14
C ASP A 60 -9.04 -11.62 -22.34
N ILE A 61 -7.99 -10.86 -22.69
CA ILE A 61 -6.62 -11.38 -22.80
C ILE A 61 -6.14 -11.87 -21.43
N PHE A 62 -6.37 -11.09 -20.37
CA PHE A 62 -6.08 -11.46 -18.99
C PHE A 62 -6.71 -12.80 -18.61
N GLN A 63 -8.00 -12.96 -18.89
CA GLN A 63 -8.71 -14.19 -18.59
C GLN A 63 -8.13 -15.39 -19.37
N ARG A 64 -7.62 -15.17 -20.59
CA ARG A 64 -7.03 -16.22 -21.41
C ARG A 64 -5.75 -16.77 -20.78
N TYR A 65 -4.78 -15.92 -20.47
CA TYR A 65 -3.51 -16.39 -19.89
C TYR A 65 -3.64 -16.78 -18.41
N ALA A 66 -4.63 -16.23 -17.68
CA ALA A 66 -4.99 -16.73 -16.35
C ALA A 66 -5.50 -18.18 -16.37
N LYS A 67 -6.08 -18.64 -17.49
CA LYS A 67 -6.55 -20.02 -17.67
C LYS A 67 -5.50 -20.95 -18.28
N SER A 68 -4.75 -20.47 -19.27
CA SER A 68 -3.73 -21.29 -19.93
C SER A 68 -2.50 -21.49 -19.06
N LEU A 69 -2.17 -20.51 -18.22
CA LEU A 69 -0.93 -20.44 -17.44
C LEU A 69 0.31 -20.68 -18.32
N ASP A 70 0.27 -20.25 -19.58
CA ASP A 70 1.40 -20.36 -20.50
C ASP A 70 2.32 -19.13 -20.36
N PRO A 71 3.52 -19.28 -19.76
CA PRO A 71 4.44 -18.16 -19.56
C PRO A 71 5.04 -17.65 -20.88
N ASN A 72 4.90 -18.40 -21.98
CA ASN A 72 5.36 -18.00 -23.30
C ASN A 72 4.29 -17.27 -24.13
N ASP A 73 3.08 -17.08 -23.58
CA ASP A 73 2.03 -16.30 -24.24
C ASP A 73 2.55 -14.86 -24.48
N PHE A 74 2.52 -14.46 -25.76
CA PHE A 74 3.03 -13.16 -26.18
C PHE A 74 2.33 -12.00 -25.45
N ASP A 75 1.01 -12.09 -25.27
CA ASP A 75 0.23 -11.03 -24.63
C ASP A 75 0.48 -10.98 -23.11
N TYR A 76 0.78 -12.12 -22.49
CA TYR A 76 1.21 -12.18 -21.08
C TYR A 76 2.53 -11.41 -20.90
N ILE A 77 3.55 -11.73 -21.70
CA ILE A 77 4.86 -11.07 -21.63
C ILE A 77 4.71 -9.57 -21.92
N GLU A 78 3.90 -9.20 -22.91
CA GLU A 78 3.63 -7.80 -23.23
C GLU A 78 2.95 -7.08 -22.06
N THR A 79 2.00 -7.72 -21.39
CA THR A 79 1.32 -7.15 -20.21
C THR A 79 2.30 -6.93 -19.06
N CYS A 80 3.15 -7.90 -18.72
CA CYS A 80 4.18 -7.74 -17.69
C CYS A 80 5.11 -6.55 -17.99
N ARG A 81 5.56 -6.40 -19.24
CA ARG A 81 6.38 -5.25 -19.67
C ARG A 81 5.66 -3.92 -19.56
N LYS A 82 4.37 -3.86 -19.90
CA LYS A 82 3.56 -2.64 -19.74
C LYS A 82 3.41 -2.26 -18.27
N LEU A 83 3.17 -3.23 -17.39
CA LEU A 83 3.13 -3.01 -15.94
C LEU A 83 4.49 -2.55 -15.40
N LEU A 84 5.59 -3.18 -15.82
CA LEU A 84 6.94 -2.77 -15.44
C LEU A 84 7.24 -1.32 -15.83
N LYS A 85 6.86 -0.93 -17.04
CA LYS A 85 6.98 0.46 -17.48
C LYS A 85 6.20 1.43 -16.57
N ILE A 86 4.94 1.11 -16.25
CA ILE A 86 4.12 1.92 -15.33
C ILE A 86 4.78 2.01 -13.96
N ARG A 87 5.30 0.88 -13.44
CA ARG A 87 6.00 0.84 -12.16
C ARG A 87 7.18 1.80 -12.14
N TYR A 88 8.02 1.81 -13.18
CA TYR A 88 9.13 2.76 -13.29
C TYR A 88 8.66 4.22 -13.42
N GLU A 89 7.65 4.49 -14.24
CA GLU A 89 7.12 5.84 -14.47
C GLU A 89 6.44 6.43 -13.23
N GLN A 90 5.82 5.58 -12.39
CA GLN A 90 5.07 5.99 -11.20
C GLN A 90 5.84 5.74 -9.89
N HIS A 91 7.08 5.24 -9.97
CA HIS A 91 7.96 4.98 -8.84
C HIS A 91 7.35 4.10 -7.72
N CYS A 92 6.58 3.06 -8.07
CA CYS A 92 6.06 2.12 -7.08
C CYS A 92 6.99 0.92 -6.87
N THR A 93 7.02 0.36 -5.66
CA THR A 93 7.92 -0.76 -5.34
C THR A 93 7.51 -2.03 -6.10
N TYR A 94 6.21 -2.35 -6.03
CA TYR A 94 5.60 -3.54 -6.63
C TYR A 94 4.39 -3.13 -7.45
N LEU A 95 4.16 -3.80 -8.58
CA LEU A 95 2.96 -3.66 -9.39
C LEU A 95 2.64 -4.97 -10.07
N TYR A 96 1.61 -5.64 -9.59
CA TYR A 96 1.20 -6.93 -10.09
C TYR A 96 -0.32 -7.08 -10.05
N THR A 97 -0.78 -8.18 -10.62
CA THR A 97 -2.17 -8.62 -10.59
C THR A 97 -2.24 -10.01 -9.97
N MET A 98 -3.28 -10.22 -9.18
CA MET A 98 -3.49 -11.44 -8.43
C MET A 98 -4.96 -11.83 -8.49
N VAL A 99 -5.22 -13.13 -8.57
CA VAL A 99 -6.55 -13.70 -8.38
C VAL A 99 -6.57 -14.51 -7.09
N LEU A 100 -7.68 -14.48 -6.38
CA LEU A 100 -7.81 -15.25 -5.15
C LEU A 100 -8.28 -16.66 -5.47
N LYS A 101 -7.51 -17.65 -5.01
CA LYS A 101 -7.89 -19.07 -5.04
C LYS A 101 -8.82 -19.40 -3.87
N ASP A 102 -8.52 -18.82 -2.71
CA ASP A 102 -9.33 -18.86 -1.50
C ASP A 102 -9.06 -17.61 -0.62
N ASP A 103 -9.55 -17.61 0.63
CA ASP A 103 -9.40 -16.46 1.54
C ASP A 103 -7.94 -16.25 2.04
N LYS A 104 -7.00 -17.14 1.73
CA LYS A 104 -5.61 -17.11 2.20
C LYS A 104 -4.58 -17.26 1.09
N THR A 105 -4.98 -17.72 -0.08
CA THR A 105 -4.05 -17.96 -1.19
C THR A 105 -4.40 -17.08 -2.39
N GLY A 106 -3.44 -16.21 -2.71
CA GLY A 106 -3.40 -15.44 -3.95
C GLY A 106 -2.58 -16.14 -5.01
N VAL A 107 -2.94 -15.96 -6.28
CA VAL A 107 -2.21 -16.48 -7.43
C VAL A 107 -1.82 -15.32 -8.32
N PHE A 108 -0.53 -15.15 -8.57
CA PHE A 108 -0.01 -14.12 -9.46
C PHE A 108 -0.36 -14.41 -10.92
N ILE A 109 -0.88 -13.40 -11.62
CA ILE A 109 -1.34 -13.55 -13.01
C ILE A 109 -0.52 -12.70 -13.99
N ALA A 110 -0.08 -11.53 -13.58
CA ALA A 110 0.86 -10.71 -14.34
C ALA A 110 1.63 -9.83 -13.35
N ASP A 111 2.95 -9.80 -13.48
CA ASP A 111 3.83 -9.07 -12.58
C ASP A 111 4.71 -8.09 -13.37
N GLY A 112 4.71 -6.83 -12.95
CA GLY A 112 5.56 -5.76 -13.43
C GLY A 112 6.49 -5.21 -12.35
N SER A 113 6.73 -5.97 -11.27
CA SER A 113 7.62 -5.58 -10.18
C SER A 113 9.09 -5.69 -10.56
N ASP A 114 9.42 -6.50 -11.57
CA ASP A 114 10.76 -6.63 -12.15
C ASP A 114 10.66 -7.06 -13.63
N GLU A 115 11.81 -7.13 -14.30
CA GLU A 115 11.91 -7.82 -15.60
C GLU A 115 11.51 -9.30 -15.46
N PRO A 116 10.96 -9.94 -16.51
CA PRO A 116 10.70 -11.37 -16.49
C PRO A 116 11.93 -12.17 -16.05
N ASP A 117 11.74 -13.09 -15.11
CA ASP A 117 12.80 -13.89 -14.45
C ASP A 117 13.77 -13.10 -13.53
N GLY A 118 13.46 -11.83 -13.21
CA GLY A 118 14.17 -11.04 -12.21
C GLY A 118 13.93 -11.51 -10.77
N ASP A 119 14.75 -11.04 -9.84
CA ASP A 119 14.72 -11.48 -8.43
C ASP A 119 13.38 -11.14 -7.72
N GLN A 120 12.73 -10.05 -8.14
CA GLN A 120 11.44 -9.60 -7.57
C GLN A 120 10.25 -9.97 -8.46
N PHE A 121 10.45 -10.79 -9.49
CA PHE A 121 9.40 -11.21 -10.40
C PHE A 121 8.70 -12.47 -9.87
N SER A 122 7.37 -12.39 -9.79
CA SER A 122 6.50 -13.52 -9.45
C SER A 122 6.05 -14.21 -10.74
N PRO A 123 6.43 -15.48 -10.98
CA PRO A 123 6.04 -16.20 -12.18
C PRO A 123 4.52 -16.37 -12.30
N LEU A 124 4.02 -16.45 -13.54
CA LEU A 124 2.62 -16.76 -13.81
C LEU A 124 2.16 -18.03 -13.07
N GLY A 125 1.10 -17.89 -12.28
CA GLY A 125 0.53 -18.99 -11.50
C GLY A 125 1.22 -19.27 -10.17
N SER A 126 2.26 -18.52 -9.78
CA SER A 126 2.85 -18.69 -8.45
C SER A 126 1.87 -18.29 -7.36
N GLU A 127 1.83 -19.09 -6.28
CA GLU A 127 0.94 -18.86 -5.15
C GLU A 127 1.63 -18.07 -4.04
N GLU A 128 0.87 -17.22 -3.36
CA GLU A 128 1.31 -16.47 -2.19
C GLU A 128 0.30 -16.61 -1.04
N ASP A 129 0.83 -16.76 0.18
CA ASP A 129 0.03 -16.67 1.39
C ASP A 129 -0.29 -15.20 1.69
N ILE A 130 -1.55 -14.85 1.52
CA ILE A 130 -2.09 -13.50 1.75
C ILE A 130 -2.77 -13.36 3.11
N SER A 131 -2.58 -14.32 4.03
CA SER A 131 -3.17 -14.27 5.37
C SER A 131 -2.83 -12.99 6.14
N ASP A 132 -1.66 -12.40 5.86
CA ASP A 132 -1.14 -11.20 6.52
C ASP A 132 -1.43 -9.90 5.74
N TYR A 133 -2.14 -9.96 4.60
CA TYR A 133 -2.43 -8.80 3.75
C TYR A 133 -3.61 -7.94 4.28
N GLY A 134 -4.30 -8.42 5.31
CA GLY A 134 -5.44 -7.73 5.93
C GLY A 134 -6.77 -7.94 5.19
N GLU A 135 -7.86 -7.50 5.82
CA GLU A 135 -9.23 -7.71 5.32
C GLU A 135 -9.57 -6.83 4.10
N ASP A 136 -8.82 -5.75 3.87
CA ASP A 136 -9.07 -4.81 2.77
C ASP A 136 -8.90 -5.47 1.40
N LEU A 137 -7.90 -6.35 1.24
CA LEU A 137 -7.69 -7.12 0.01
C LEU A 137 -8.90 -8.01 -0.30
N LEU A 138 -9.35 -8.79 0.69
CA LEU A 138 -10.50 -9.68 0.56
C LEU A 138 -11.78 -8.89 0.26
N THR A 139 -11.95 -7.75 0.92
CA THR A 139 -13.12 -6.89 0.72
C THR A 139 -13.10 -6.25 -0.68
N CYS A 140 -11.94 -5.79 -1.15
CA CYS A 140 -11.75 -5.23 -2.48
C CYS A 140 -12.12 -6.27 -3.55
N TYR A 141 -11.62 -7.49 -3.39
CA TYR A 141 -11.89 -8.59 -4.32
C TYR A 141 -13.37 -8.99 -4.33
N LYS A 142 -14.01 -9.11 -3.16
CA LYS A 142 -15.42 -9.52 -3.04
C LYS A 142 -16.40 -8.45 -3.53
N THR A 143 -16.07 -7.17 -3.38
CA THR A 143 -16.96 -6.05 -3.73
C THR A 143 -16.67 -5.44 -5.09
N ALA A 144 -15.52 -5.74 -5.69
CA ALA A 144 -14.98 -5.07 -6.88
C ALA A 144 -14.90 -3.54 -6.74
N GLN A 145 -14.80 -3.04 -5.50
CA GLN A 145 -14.61 -1.62 -5.21
C GLN A 145 -13.16 -1.36 -4.85
N ALA A 146 -12.64 -0.20 -5.27
CA ALA A 146 -11.32 0.25 -4.84
C ALA A 146 -11.37 0.55 -3.34
N ILE A 147 -10.59 -0.20 -2.56
CA ILE A 147 -10.43 0.00 -1.12
C ILE A 147 -9.04 0.52 -0.84
N THR A 148 -8.97 1.47 0.07
CA THR A 148 -7.73 1.93 0.66
C THR A 148 -7.84 1.76 2.15
N GLY A 149 -6.95 0.96 2.72
CA GLY A 149 -6.81 0.85 4.16
C GLY A 149 -6.38 2.18 4.79
N ASP A 150 -6.74 2.37 6.05
CA ASP A 150 -6.17 3.45 6.84
C ASP A 150 -4.68 3.17 7.05
N LEU A 151 -3.81 4.10 6.64
CA LEU A 151 -2.39 4.07 6.99
C LEU A 151 -2.23 4.59 8.42
N VAL A 152 -2.79 3.89 9.41
CA VAL A 152 -2.74 4.25 10.84
C VAL A 152 -2.29 3.06 11.66
#